data_AF-A0A522CKR4-F1
#
_entry.id   AF-A0A522CKR4-F1
#
_cell.length_a   1.000
_cell.length_b   1.000
_cell.length_c   1.000
_cell.angle_alpha   90.00
_cell.angle_beta   90.00
_cell.angle_gamma   90.00
#
_symmetry.space_group_name_H-M   'P 1'
#
loop_
_entity.id
_entity.type
_entity.pdbx_description
1 polymer ?
#
loop_
_entity_poly.entity_id
_entity_poly.type
_entity_poly.pdbx_seq_one_letter_code
_entity_poly.pdbx_strand_id
1 'polypeptide(L)'
;MKKLFMILIICVFATGIVFAQDAKKAKTAQEYISDLASKDEKTIIEAADWLGKEGEKGAVPELSRLVEQDSRQKVRMYAIIALGLIKQEESVDVLNKALVSDSDADVRYSAILAISRIGSTKSIDALQKAKETETDPFIKDYITKLEAKFKK
;
A
#
# COMPACT_ATOMS: atom_id res chain seq x y z
N MET A 1 65.83 35.81 25.70
CA MET A 1 64.82 36.68 26.33
C MET A 1 63.93 37.27 25.25
N LYS A 2 62.61 37.05 25.38
CA LYS A 2 61.51 37.75 24.69
C LYS A 2 61.39 37.39 23.18
N LYS A 3 60.40 36.66 22.66
CA LYS A 3 59.06 36.17 23.06
C LYS A 3 58.78 35.01 22.07
N LEU A 4 58.68 33.72 22.41
CA LEU A 4 57.62 33.00 23.13
C LEU A 4 56.21 33.61 23.00
N PHE A 5 55.26 32.79 22.52
CA PHE A 5 53.83 33.04 22.24
C PHE A 5 53.47 33.51 20.83
N MET A 6 53.35 32.54 19.92
CA MET A 6 52.12 32.42 19.11
C MET A 6 51.89 30.95 18.76
N ILE A 7 51.45 30.20 19.78
CA ILE A 7 50.66 28.98 19.59
C ILE A 7 49.30 29.44 19.04
N LEU A 8 48.68 28.56 18.23
CA LEU A 8 47.26 28.54 17.83
C LEU A 8 46.95 29.01 16.40
N ILE A 9 47.10 28.10 15.43
CA ILE A 9 45.95 27.74 14.58
C ILE A 9 46.15 26.29 14.11
N ILE A 10 45.15 25.50 14.43
CA ILE A 10 45.11 24.04 14.38
C ILE A 10 45.10 23.58 12.92
N CYS A 11 46.15 22.88 12.51
CA CYS A 11 46.20 22.05 11.29
C CYS A 11 45.39 20.75 11.47
N VAL A 12 44.11 20.87 11.82
CA VAL A 12 43.16 19.74 11.84
C VAL A 12 41.83 20.20 11.23
N PHE A 13 41.87 20.51 9.93
CA PHE A 13 40.67 20.54 9.09
C PHE A 13 40.75 19.45 8.01
N ALA A 14 41.37 18.32 8.34
CA ALA A 14 41.47 17.16 7.48
C ALA A 14 41.33 15.87 8.29
N THR A 15 40.16 15.61 8.88
CA THR A 15 39.64 14.26 9.22
C THR A 15 38.16 14.32 9.69
N GLY A 16 37.36 15.25 9.18
CA GLY A 16 35.94 15.36 9.54
C GLY A 16 34.95 14.95 8.44
N ILE A 17 35.45 14.59 7.26
CA ILE A 17 34.64 14.09 6.15
C ILE A 17 34.98 12.61 6.00
N VAL A 18 33.95 11.80 5.74
CA VAL A 18 33.95 10.36 5.51
C VAL A 18 33.71 9.50 6.77
N PHE A 19 32.56 9.69 7.40
CA PHE A 19 31.81 8.58 8.03
C PHE A 19 30.33 8.71 7.69
N ALA A 20 29.98 8.56 6.41
CA ALA A 20 28.60 8.32 5.99
C ALA A 20 28.54 7.87 4.52
N GLN A 21 29.21 6.79 4.17
CA GLN A 21 28.92 6.11 2.91
C GLN A 21 28.90 4.62 3.19
N ASP A 22 27.69 4.14 3.52
CA ASP A 22 27.21 2.75 3.35
C ASP A 22 25.75 2.58 3.83
N ALA A 23 25.02 3.67 4.11
CA ALA A 23 23.56 3.61 4.12
C ALA A 23 23.08 3.69 2.66
N LYS A 24 22.65 2.56 2.08
CA LYS A 24 21.91 2.54 0.81
C LYS A 24 20.79 3.56 0.92
N LYS A 25 20.80 4.60 0.07
CA LYS A 25 19.78 5.66 0.07
C LYS A 25 18.40 4.98 0.02
N ALA A 26 17.55 5.29 1.00
CA ALA A 26 16.18 4.80 1.01
C ALA A 26 15.44 5.31 -0.23
N LYS A 27 14.66 4.43 -0.86
CA LYS A 27 13.78 4.82 -1.97
C LYS A 27 12.75 5.84 -1.47
N THR A 28 12.45 6.81 -2.31
CA THR A 28 11.39 7.79 -2.14
C THR A 28 10.03 7.19 -2.47
N ALA A 29 8.94 7.82 -2.02
CA ALA A 29 7.59 7.40 -2.38
C ALA A 29 7.37 7.36 -3.90
N GLN A 30 7.93 8.32 -4.65
CA GLN A 30 7.81 8.35 -6.10
C GLN A 30 8.53 7.17 -6.78
N GLU A 31 9.68 6.75 -6.24
CA GLU A 31 10.38 5.55 -6.72
C GLU A 31 9.57 4.29 -6.47
N TYR A 32 8.92 4.16 -5.30
CA TYR A 32 8.00 3.05 -5.05
C TYR A 32 6.74 3.09 -5.93
N ILE A 33 6.17 4.26 -6.20
CA ILE A 33 5.05 4.40 -7.16
C ILE A 33 5.51 3.94 -8.54
N SER A 34 6.73 4.32 -8.98
CA SER A 34 7.30 3.88 -10.24
C SER A 34 7.50 2.36 -10.30
N ASP A 35 7.86 1.73 -9.18
CA ASP A 35 8.07 0.29 -9.10
C ASP A 35 6.78 -0.52 -9.32
N LEU A 36 5.59 0.07 -9.10
CA LEU A 36 4.30 -0.57 -9.40
C LEU A 36 4.11 -0.88 -10.90
N ALA A 37 4.86 -0.22 -11.78
CA ALA A 37 4.88 -0.51 -13.22
C ALA A 37 5.88 -1.61 -13.62
N SER A 38 6.59 -2.20 -12.66
CA SER A 38 7.56 -3.27 -12.92
C SER A 38 6.90 -4.53 -13.50
N LYS A 39 7.67 -5.31 -14.25
CA LYS A 39 7.25 -6.67 -14.66
C LYS A 39 7.52 -7.70 -13.57
N ASP A 40 8.45 -7.43 -12.67
CA ASP A 40 8.81 -8.33 -11.58
C ASP A 40 7.75 -8.29 -10.47
N GLU A 41 7.12 -9.43 -10.20
CA GLU A 41 6.06 -9.55 -9.20
C GLU A 41 6.53 -9.12 -7.81
N LYS A 42 7.75 -9.53 -7.43
CA LYS A 42 8.32 -9.22 -6.12
C LYS A 42 8.49 -7.71 -5.92
N THR A 43 9.04 -7.04 -6.92
CA THR A 43 9.21 -5.58 -6.91
C THR A 43 7.88 -4.84 -6.73
N ILE A 44 6.82 -5.27 -7.45
CA ILE A 44 5.49 -4.67 -7.32
C ILE A 44 4.92 -4.89 -5.91
N ILE A 45 5.04 -6.11 -5.39
CA ILE A 45 4.54 -6.45 -4.05
C ILE A 45 5.26 -5.65 -2.97
N GLU A 46 6.60 -5.54 -3.04
CA GLU A 46 7.39 -4.74 -2.11
C GLU A 46 6.97 -3.26 -2.15
N ALA A 47 6.73 -2.72 -3.34
CA ALA A 47 6.26 -1.36 -3.51
C ALA A 47 4.84 -1.15 -2.96
N ALA A 48 3.89 -2.03 -3.28
CA ALA A 48 2.52 -1.94 -2.78
C ALA A 48 2.48 -2.04 -1.25
N ASP A 49 3.22 -2.98 -0.65
CA ASP A 49 3.32 -3.15 0.79
C ASP A 49 3.88 -1.89 1.48
N TRP A 50 4.96 -1.32 0.93
CA TRP A 50 5.55 -0.09 1.47
C TRP A 50 4.58 1.10 1.35
N LEU A 51 4.02 1.35 0.17
CA LEU A 51 3.08 2.47 -0.08
C LEU A 51 1.82 2.37 0.78
N GLY A 52 1.33 1.15 1.00
CA GLY A 52 0.22 0.88 1.90
C GLY A 52 0.54 1.25 3.35
N LYS A 53 1.70 0.81 3.85
CA LYS A 53 2.14 1.06 5.23
C LYS A 53 2.40 2.54 5.51
N GLU A 54 2.96 3.26 4.54
CA GLU A 54 3.22 4.70 4.65
C GLU A 54 1.97 5.55 4.39
N GLY A 55 0.89 4.95 3.90
CA GLY A 55 -0.36 5.67 3.62
C GLY A 55 -0.25 6.64 2.43
N GLU A 56 0.58 6.28 1.44
CA GLU A 56 0.91 7.14 0.30
C GLU A 56 -0.28 7.31 -0.65
N LYS A 57 -1.07 8.35 -0.43
CA LYS A 57 -2.28 8.65 -1.21
C LYS A 57 -2.03 8.80 -2.70
N GLY A 58 -0.85 9.29 -3.08
CA GLY A 58 -0.43 9.42 -4.48
C GLY A 58 -0.37 8.08 -5.24
N ALA A 59 -0.30 6.95 -4.53
CA ALA A 59 -0.26 5.62 -5.12
C ALA A 59 -1.65 5.07 -5.50
N VAL A 60 -2.75 5.67 -5.03
CA VAL A 60 -4.11 5.15 -5.23
C VAL A 60 -4.44 4.87 -6.70
N PRO A 61 -4.11 5.75 -7.68
CA PRO A 61 -4.40 5.46 -9.08
C PRO A 61 -3.68 4.22 -9.61
N GLU A 62 -2.38 4.07 -9.35
CA GLU A 62 -1.59 2.94 -9.85
C GLU A 62 -1.94 1.63 -9.14
N LEU A 63 -2.19 1.67 -7.82
CA LEU A 63 -2.69 0.52 -7.08
C LEU A 63 -4.05 0.07 -7.62
N SER A 64 -4.97 1.00 -7.90
CA SER A 64 -6.27 0.68 -8.49
C SER A 64 -6.12 0.03 -9.87
N ARG A 65 -5.21 0.54 -10.70
CA ARG A 65 -4.90 -0.06 -12.02
C ARG A 65 -4.42 -1.50 -11.88
N LEU A 66 -3.56 -1.81 -10.90
CA LEU A 66 -3.09 -3.17 -10.64
C LEU A 66 -4.24 -4.10 -10.25
N VAL A 67 -5.18 -3.66 -9.41
CA VAL A 67 -6.35 -4.45 -9.04
C VAL A 67 -7.19 -4.81 -10.27
N GLU A 68 -7.36 -3.88 -11.21
CA GLU A 68 -8.22 -4.12 -12.37
C GLU A 68 -7.56 -4.93 -13.49
N GLN A 69 -6.25 -4.82 -13.66
CA GLN A 69 -5.57 -5.21 -14.89
C GLN A 69 -4.48 -6.27 -14.70
N ASP A 70 -3.94 -6.46 -13.49
CA ASP A 70 -2.87 -7.43 -13.30
C ASP A 70 -3.40 -8.88 -13.27
N SER A 71 -2.88 -9.72 -14.16
CA SER A 71 -3.25 -11.12 -14.23
C SER A 71 -2.85 -11.93 -12.99
N ARG A 72 -1.84 -11.48 -12.25
CA ARG A 72 -1.28 -12.22 -11.10
C ARG A 72 -2.09 -11.92 -9.86
N GLN A 73 -2.67 -12.99 -9.32
CA GLN A 73 -3.47 -12.99 -8.10
C GLN A 73 -2.79 -12.25 -6.94
N LYS A 74 -1.51 -12.53 -6.67
CA LYS A 74 -0.76 -11.90 -5.57
C LYS A 74 -0.61 -10.39 -5.76
N VAL A 75 -0.36 -9.92 -6.98
CA VAL A 75 -0.24 -8.48 -7.26
C VAL A 75 -1.55 -7.78 -6.96
N ARG A 76 -2.68 -8.31 -7.43
CA ARG A 76 -4.00 -7.76 -7.12
C ARG A 76 -4.27 -7.75 -5.63
N MET A 77 -3.98 -8.85 -4.93
CA MET A 77 -4.16 -8.97 -3.49
C MET A 77 -3.37 -7.91 -2.70
N TYR A 78 -2.08 -7.73 -2.99
CA TYR A 78 -1.25 -6.73 -2.32
C TYR A 78 -1.66 -5.29 -2.66
N ALA A 79 -2.08 -5.03 -3.89
CA ALA A 79 -2.63 -3.73 -4.27
C ALA A 79 -3.91 -3.40 -3.47
N ILE A 80 -4.83 -4.36 -3.33
CA ILE A 80 -6.04 -4.21 -2.50
C ILE A 80 -5.69 -3.97 -1.03
N ILE A 81 -4.74 -4.72 -0.47
CA ILE A 81 -4.29 -4.54 0.92
C ILE A 81 -3.76 -3.11 1.11
N ALA A 82 -2.92 -2.64 0.19
CA ALA A 82 -2.37 -1.29 0.22
C ALA A 82 -3.46 -0.22 0.18
N LEU A 83 -4.43 -0.33 -0.73
CA LEU A 83 -5.59 0.58 -0.80
C LEU A 83 -6.37 0.60 0.52
N GLY A 84 -6.59 -0.56 1.14
CA GLY A 84 -7.25 -0.68 2.44
C GLY A 84 -6.47 -0.07 3.61
N LEU A 85 -5.14 0.02 3.52
CA LEU A 85 -4.29 0.70 4.51
C LEU A 85 -4.27 2.22 4.29
N ILE A 86 -4.22 2.65 3.03
CA ILE A 86 -4.25 4.06 2.61
C ILE A 86 -5.60 4.74 2.95
N LYS A 87 -6.69 3.96 2.93
CA LYS A 87 -8.04 4.38 3.35
C LYS A 87 -8.58 5.61 2.61
N GLN A 88 -8.32 5.71 1.31
CA GLN A 88 -8.92 6.74 0.46
C GLN A 88 -10.26 6.25 -0.10
N GLU A 89 -11.30 7.08 0.01
CA GLU A 89 -12.65 6.74 -0.44
C GLU A 89 -12.72 6.55 -1.97
N GLU A 90 -11.81 7.18 -2.70
CA GLU A 90 -11.57 7.01 -4.12
C GLU A 90 -11.28 5.55 -4.52
N SER A 91 -10.85 4.71 -3.56
CA SER A 91 -10.57 3.29 -3.79
C SER A 91 -11.83 2.41 -3.70
N VAL A 92 -12.97 2.94 -3.24
CA VAL A 92 -14.16 2.13 -2.93
C VAL A 92 -14.69 1.40 -4.17
N ASP A 93 -14.74 2.06 -5.32
CA ASP A 93 -15.31 1.48 -6.53
C ASP A 93 -14.49 0.27 -7.04
N VAL A 94 -13.15 0.40 -7.05
CA VAL A 94 -12.27 -0.70 -7.48
C VAL A 94 -12.32 -1.87 -6.51
N LEU A 95 -12.43 -1.60 -5.21
CA LEU A 95 -12.56 -2.63 -4.18
C LEU A 95 -13.91 -3.35 -4.27
N ASN A 96 -15.00 -2.62 -4.52
CA ASN A 96 -16.33 -3.19 -4.74
C ASN A 96 -16.34 -4.12 -5.96
N LYS A 97 -15.70 -3.70 -7.06
CA LYS A 97 -15.57 -4.52 -8.27
C LYS A 97 -14.79 -5.80 -8.01
N ALA A 98 -13.66 -5.71 -7.30
CA ALA A 98 -12.86 -6.88 -6.91
C ALA A 98 -13.66 -7.85 -6.03
N LEU A 99 -14.39 -7.34 -5.03
CA LEU A 99 -15.25 -8.16 -4.16
C LEU A 99 -16.33 -8.91 -4.96
N VAL A 100 -16.95 -8.26 -5.95
CA VAL A 100 -18.06 -8.86 -6.70
C VAL A 100 -17.59 -9.82 -7.80
N SER A 101 -16.44 -9.54 -8.42
CA SER A 101 -16.11 -10.11 -9.74
C SER A 101 -14.74 -10.79 -9.83
N ASP A 102 -13.86 -10.68 -8.83
CA ASP A 102 -12.56 -11.36 -8.92
C ASP A 102 -12.76 -12.88 -8.84
N SER A 103 -12.08 -13.60 -9.74
CA SER A 103 -12.15 -15.06 -9.81
C SER A 103 -11.55 -15.72 -8.56
N ASP A 104 -10.59 -15.05 -7.91
CA ASP A 104 -9.83 -15.61 -6.80
C ASP A 104 -10.43 -15.25 -5.44
N ALA A 105 -10.63 -16.25 -4.59
CA ALA A 105 -11.25 -16.06 -3.28
C ALA A 105 -10.39 -15.23 -2.32
N ASP A 106 -9.07 -15.34 -2.38
CA ASP A 106 -8.17 -14.56 -1.50
C ASP A 106 -8.19 -13.08 -1.89
N VAL A 107 -8.33 -12.77 -3.18
CA VAL A 107 -8.52 -11.39 -3.67
C VAL A 107 -9.86 -10.83 -3.19
N ARG A 108 -10.97 -11.59 -3.32
CA ARG A 108 -12.27 -11.18 -2.79
C ARG A 108 -12.25 -10.98 -1.28
N TYR A 109 -11.58 -11.88 -0.55
CA TYR A 109 -11.39 -11.76 0.90
C TYR A 109 -10.59 -10.51 1.28
N SER A 110 -9.53 -10.20 0.53
CA SER A 110 -8.76 -8.98 0.73
C SER A 110 -9.59 -7.73 0.45
N ALA A 111 -10.48 -7.79 -0.55
CA ALA A 111 -11.37 -6.69 -0.90
C ALA A 111 -12.35 -6.39 0.24
N ILE A 112 -13.01 -7.40 0.81
CA ILE A 112 -13.93 -7.19 1.95
C ILE A 112 -13.22 -6.63 3.19
N LEU A 113 -11.98 -7.06 3.45
CA LEU A 113 -11.15 -6.48 4.51
C LEU A 113 -10.81 -5.01 4.25
N ALA A 114 -10.41 -4.67 3.03
CA ALA A 114 -10.09 -3.30 2.64
C ALA A 114 -11.33 -2.38 2.74
N ILE A 115 -12.48 -2.86 2.25
CA ILE A 115 -13.77 -2.16 2.39
C ILE A 115 -14.12 -1.94 3.86
N SER A 116 -13.94 -2.96 4.71
CA SER A 116 -14.17 -2.82 6.15
C SER A 116 -13.22 -1.82 6.83
N ARG A 117 -11.99 -1.67 6.32
CA ARG A 117 -10.99 -0.71 6.83
C ARG A 117 -11.29 0.73 6.42
N ILE A 118 -11.78 0.93 5.20
CA ILE A 118 -12.23 2.24 4.70
C ILE A 118 -13.51 2.66 5.41
N GLY A 119 -14.47 1.75 5.56
CA GLY A 119 -15.70 2.02 6.28
C GLY A 119 -16.72 2.88 5.53
N SER A 120 -16.58 3.02 4.20
CA SER A 120 -17.54 3.79 3.39
C SER A 120 -18.81 2.99 3.13
N THR A 121 -19.95 3.57 3.50
CA THR A 121 -21.29 3.01 3.28
C THR A 121 -21.67 2.92 1.80
N LYS A 122 -20.91 3.55 0.90
CA LYS A 122 -21.02 3.37 -0.57
C LYS A 122 -20.84 1.92 -1.02
N SER A 123 -20.34 1.04 -0.15
CA SER A 123 -20.14 -0.39 -0.45
C SER A 123 -21.37 -1.27 -0.19
N ILE A 124 -22.47 -0.74 0.39
CA ILE A 124 -23.65 -1.56 0.78
C ILE A 124 -24.21 -2.35 -0.41
N ASP A 125 -24.39 -1.72 -1.56
CA ASP A 125 -24.95 -2.39 -2.75
C ASP A 125 -24.02 -3.48 -3.28
N ALA A 126 -22.71 -3.23 -3.27
CA ALA A 126 -21.71 -4.22 -3.67
C ALA A 126 -21.67 -5.41 -2.70
N LEU A 127 -21.81 -5.17 -1.39
CA LEU A 127 -21.90 -6.23 -0.37
C LEU A 127 -23.13 -7.12 -0.61
N GLN A 128 -24.28 -6.54 -0.93
CA GLN A 128 -25.50 -7.30 -1.25
C GLN A 128 -25.30 -8.17 -2.47
N LYS A 129 -24.78 -7.58 -3.55
CA LYS A 129 -24.50 -8.31 -4.79
C LYS A 129 -23.50 -9.45 -4.58
N ALA A 130 -22.41 -9.19 -3.87
CA ALA A 130 -21.39 -10.21 -3.58
C ALA A 130 -21.96 -11.36 -2.73
N LYS A 131 -22.83 -11.07 -1.76
CA LYS A 131 -23.47 -12.10 -0.92
C LYS A 131 -24.30 -13.11 -1.71
N GLU A 132 -24.94 -12.67 -2.78
CA GLU A 132 -25.77 -13.53 -3.65
C GLU A 132 -24.93 -14.55 -4.41
N THR A 133 -23.74 -14.13 -4.88
CA THR A 133 -22.87 -14.96 -5.74
C THR A 133 -21.72 -15.63 -5.00
N GLU A 134 -21.38 -15.20 -3.79
CA GLU A 134 -20.27 -15.76 -3.03
C GLU A 134 -20.56 -17.21 -2.60
N THR A 135 -19.58 -18.06 -2.89
CA THR A 135 -19.60 -19.51 -2.62
C THR A 135 -18.75 -19.88 -1.41
N ASP A 136 -17.74 -19.08 -1.09
CA ASP A 136 -16.95 -19.26 0.12
C ASP A 136 -17.77 -18.88 1.37
N PRO A 137 -18.01 -19.82 2.30
CA PRO A 137 -18.89 -19.57 3.45
C PRO A 137 -18.32 -18.54 4.42
N PHE A 138 -16.99 -18.43 4.53
CA PHE A 138 -16.35 -17.48 5.42
C PHE A 138 -16.44 -16.05 4.86
N ILE A 139 -16.18 -15.86 3.57
CA ILE A 139 -16.35 -14.56 2.91
C ILE A 139 -17.83 -14.13 2.99
N LYS A 140 -18.76 -15.04 2.73
CA LYS A 140 -20.20 -14.76 2.78
C LYS A 140 -20.71 -14.35 4.17
N ASP A 141 -20.23 -15.03 5.22
CA ASP A 141 -20.50 -14.65 6.60
C ASP A 141 -19.92 -13.26 6.91
N TYR A 142 -18.70 -12.98 6.46
CA TYR A 142 -18.08 -11.68 6.70
C TYR A 142 -18.79 -10.53 5.98
N ILE A 143 -19.20 -10.74 4.72
CA ILE A 143 -20.05 -9.79 3.98
C ILE A 143 -21.32 -9.48 4.77
N THR A 144 -22.00 -10.50 5.30
CA THR A 144 -23.24 -10.33 6.09
C THR A 144 -23.02 -9.48 7.34
N LYS A 145 -21.93 -9.74 8.08
CA LYS A 145 -21.57 -8.96 9.27
C LYS A 145 -21.23 -7.51 8.92
N LEU A 146 -20.49 -7.29 7.83
CA LEU A 146 -20.10 -5.94 7.42
C LEU A 146 -21.29 -5.14 6.90
N GLU A 147 -22.17 -5.74 6.10
CA GLU A 147 -23.42 -5.12 5.63
C GLU A 147 -24.27 -4.66 6.82
N ALA A 148 -24.47 -5.53 7.82
CA ALA A 148 -25.22 -5.18 9.03
C ALA A 148 -24.54 -4.07 9.85
N LYS A 149 -23.21 -3.96 9.79
CA LYS A 149 -22.46 -2.86 10.42
C LYS A 149 -22.67 -1.53 9.70
N PHE A 150 -22.70 -1.52 8.36
CA PHE A 150 -22.85 -0.29 7.57
C PHE A 150 -24.27 0.26 7.53
N LYS A 151 -25.28 -0.57 7.83
CA LYS A 151 -26.69 -0.14 7.94
C LYS A 151 -27.09 0.42 9.31
N LYS A 152 -26.21 0.35 10.31
CA LYS A 152 -26.42 0.91 11.65
C LYS A 152 -25.88 2.33 11.71
#